data_AF-A0A7X8VHF1-F1
#
_entry.id   AF-A0A7X8VHF1-F1
#
_cell.length_a   1.000
_cell.length_b   1.000
_cell.length_c   1.000
_cell.angle_alpha   90.00
_cell.angle_beta   90.00
_cell.angle_gamma   90.00
#
_symmetry.space_group_name_H-M   'P 1'
#
loop_
_entity.id
_entity.type
_entity.pdbx_description
1 polymer ?
#
loop_
_entity_poly.entity_id
_entity_poly.type
_entity_poly.pdbx_seq_one_letter_code
_entity_poly.pdbx_strand_id
1 'polypeptide(L)' 'EACDEVTYDFPAALWIGNEGRGLSAQVLREADLTVKIPMEGSAESLNAAAAAAILLWQLRSALRARG' A
#
# COMPACT_ATOMS: atom_id res chain seq x y z
N GLU A 1 6.14 6.36 -1.18
CA GLU A 1 6.34 7.07 0.11
C GLU A 1 5.57 6.38 1.24
N ALA A 2 5.37 7.03 2.40
CA ALA A 2 4.42 6.55 3.40
C ALA A 2 2.98 6.59 2.81
N CYS A 3 2.16 5.58 3.11
CA CYS A 3 0.83 5.44 2.49
C CYS A 3 -0.16 6.54 2.88
N ASP A 4 0.09 7.29 3.93
CA ASP A 4 -0.72 8.40 4.43
C ASP A 4 -0.24 9.78 3.95
N GLU A 5 0.92 9.86 3.28
CA GLU A 5 1.53 11.11 2.80
C GLU A 5 1.40 11.29 1.27
N VAL A 6 0.62 10.45 0.60
CA VAL A 6 0.44 10.49 -0.86
C VAL A 6 -0.97 10.82 -1.27
N THR A 7 -1.10 11.47 -2.43
CA THR A 7 -2.39 11.67 -3.10
C THR A 7 -2.67 10.48 -4.01
N TYR A 8 -3.88 9.93 -3.91
CA TYR A 8 -4.32 8.80 -4.72
C TYR A 8 -5.24 9.24 -5.86
N ASP A 9 -4.91 8.80 -7.06
CA ASP A 9 -5.80 8.86 -8.21
C ASP A 9 -6.79 7.70 -8.20
N PHE A 10 -8.01 7.96 -8.67
CA PHE A 10 -9.08 6.97 -8.71
C PHE A 10 -9.71 6.92 -10.11
N PRO A 11 -10.15 5.73 -10.58
CA PRO A 11 -10.14 4.44 -9.86
C PRO A 11 -8.72 3.87 -9.67
N ALA A 12 -8.49 3.15 -8.56
CA ALA A 12 -7.19 2.60 -8.18
C ALA A 12 -7.24 1.08 -8.04
N ALA A 13 -6.10 0.43 -8.29
CA ALA A 13 -5.87 -0.98 -7.98
C ALA A 13 -4.74 -1.11 -6.94
N LEU A 14 -4.85 -2.09 -6.04
CA LEU A 14 -3.86 -2.34 -5.00
C LEU A 14 -3.17 -3.69 -5.25
N TRP A 15 -1.85 -3.66 -5.34
CA TRP A 15 -1.01 -4.86 -5.42
C TRP A 15 -0.40 -5.15 -4.05
N ILE A 16 -0.57 -6.38 -3.56
CA ILE A 16 0.02 -6.84 -2.30
C ILE A 16 0.94 -8.02 -2.59
N GLY A 17 2.17 -7.92 -2.10
CA GLY A 17 3.19 -8.95 -2.25
C GLY A 17 2.94 -10.16 -1.36
N ASN A 18 3.54 -11.29 -1.73
CA ASN A 18 3.55 -12.49 -0.89
C ASN A 18 4.50 -12.31 0.31
N GLU A 19 4.22 -12.94 1.46
CA GLU A 19 4.98 -12.78 2.71
C GLU A 19 6.49 -13.07 2.59
N GLY A 20 6.91 -13.94 1.67
CA GLY A 20 8.33 -14.29 1.53
C GLY A 20 9.10 -13.47 0.48
N ARG A 21 8.42 -13.06 -0.60
CA ARG A 21 9.09 -12.45 -1.78
C ARG A 21 8.65 -11.02 -2.07
N GLY A 22 7.61 -10.54 -1.39
CA GLY A 22 7.00 -9.26 -1.68
C GLY A 22 6.45 -9.18 -3.11
N LEU A 23 6.43 -7.98 -3.67
CA LEU A 23 6.07 -7.73 -5.07
C LEU A 23 7.27 -7.98 -5.98
N SER A 24 7.01 -8.45 -7.20
CA SER A 24 8.07 -8.61 -8.17
C SER A 24 8.63 -7.25 -8.59
N ALA A 25 9.91 -7.21 -8.96
CA ALA A 25 10.54 -6.00 -9.47
C ALA A 25 9.86 -5.45 -10.74
N GLN A 26 9.18 -6.31 -11.52
CA GLN A 26 8.38 -5.88 -12.66
C GLN A 26 7.16 -5.07 -12.21
N VAL A 27 6.38 -5.60 -11.25
CA VAL A 27 5.19 -4.90 -10.72
C VAL A 27 5.59 -3.56 -10.12
N LEU A 28 6.69 -3.51 -9.35
CA LEU A 28 7.17 -2.26 -8.76
C LEU A 28 7.59 -1.21 -9.79
N ARG A 29 8.09 -1.62 -10.96
CA ARG A 29 8.46 -0.70 -12.05
C ARG A 29 7.26 -0.19 -12.84
N GLU A 30 6.22 -1.01 -12.96
CA GLU A 30 5.01 -0.69 -13.72
C GLU A 30 3.96 0.03 -12.87
N ALA A 31 4.07 0.01 -11.54
CA ALA A 31 3.15 0.70 -10.65
C ALA A 31 3.28 2.22 -10.74
N ASP A 32 2.15 2.93 -10.86
CA ASP A 32 2.09 4.39 -10.84
C ASP A 32 2.59 4.96 -9.50
N LEU A 33 2.29 4.26 -8.41
CA LEU A 33 2.67 4.63 -7.05
C LEU A 33 3.15 3.40 -6.28
N THR A 34 4.25 3.56 -5.54
CA THR A 34 4.73 2.58 -4.57
C THR A 34 4.70 3.19 -3.18
N VAL A 35 3.86 2.62 -2.31
CA VAL A 35 3.69 3.06 -0.92
C VAL A 35 4.12 2.00 0.07
N LYS A 36 4.46 2.42 1.29
CA LYS A 36 4.73 1.53 2.43
C LYS A 36 3.93 1.98 3.63
N ILE A 37 3.57 1.02 4.49
CA ILE A 37 3.06 1.30 5.83
C ILE A 37 4.27 1.61 6.71
N PRO A 38 4.36 2.78 7.36
CA PRO A 38 5.39 3.04 8.35
C PRO A 38 5.32 2.00 9.46
N MET A 39 6.44 1.33 9.74
CA MET A 39 6.55 0.31 10.78
C MET A 39 7.45 0.84 11.89
N GLU A 40 6.99 0.71 13.13
CA GLU A 40 7.78 0.94 14.33
C GLU A 40 8.14 -0.40 15.00
N GLY A 41 9.28 -0.45 15.67
CA GLY A 41 9.76 -1.65 16.35
C GLY A 41 10.64 -2.56 15.48
N SER A 42 10.75 -3.83 15.89
CA SER A 42 11.71 -4.79 15.32
C SER A 42 11.14 -5.72 14.25
N ALA A 43 9.84 -5.65 13.98
CA ALA A 43 9.22 -6.49 12.96
C ALA A 43 9.61 -6.02 11.56
N GLU A 44 10.04 -6.95 10.70
CA GLU A 44 10.43 -6.63 9.32
C GLU A 44 9.24 -6.25 8.43
N SER A 45 8.06 -6.84 8.69
CA SER A 45 6.82 -6.56 7.94
C SER A 45 5.56 -6.98 8.70
N LEU A 46 4.41 -6.51 8.23
CA LEU A 46 3.10 -7.06 8.58
C LEU A 46 2.78 -8.28 7.71
N ASN A 47 1.87 -9.14 8.17
CA ASN A 47 1.32 -10.14 7.26
C ASN A 47 0.56 -9.48 6.10
N ALA A 48 0.46 -10.19 4.96
CA ALA A 48 -0.11 -9.61 3.75
C ALA A 48 -1.56 -9.16 3.94
N ALA A 49 -2.35 -9.89 4.73
CA ALA A 49 -3.75 -9.56 5.00
C ALA A 49 -3.91 -8.27 5.81
N ALA A 50 -3.09 -8.05 6.85
CA ALA A 50 -3.12 -6.83 7.65
C ALA A 50 -2.62 -5.63 6.84
N ALA A 51 -1.56 -5.82 6.05
CA ALA A 51 -1.08 -4.77 5.14
C ALA A 51 -2.18 -4.35 4.14
N ALA A 52 -2.86 -5.33 3.53
CA ALA A 52 -3.97 -5.08 2.62
C ALA A 52 -5.12 -4.33 3.32
N ALA A 53 -5.52 -4.75 4.52
CA ALA A 53 -6.60 -4.12 5.28
C ALA A 53 -6.31 -2.65 5.59
N ILE A 54 -5.08 -2.34 6.05
CA ILE A 54 -4.66 -0.96 6.35
C ILE A 54 -4.67 -0.11 5.09
N LEU A 55 -4.09 -0.60 3.99
CA LEU A 55 -4.01 0.16 2.73
C LEU A 55 -5.40 0.38 2.10
N LEU A 56 -6.29 -0.60 2.16
CA LEU A 56 -7.68 -0.44 1.71
C LEU A 56 -8.44 0.59 2.54
N TRP A 57 -8.24 0.60 3.86
CA TRP A 57 -8.83 1.61 4.74
C TRP A 57 -8.33 3.02 4.39
N GLN A 58 -7.04 3.17 4.12
CA GLN A 58 -6.44 4.43 3.70
C GLN A 58 -7.00 4.90 2.35
N LEU A 59 -7.05 4.01 1.35
CA LEU A 59 -7.64 4.32 0.03
C LEU A 59 -9.11 4.73 0.15
N ARG A 60 -9.90 4.05 0.98
CA ARG A 60 -11.28 4.44 1.26
C ARG A 60 -11.37 5.84 1.85
N SER A 61 -10.48 6.18 2.78
CA SER A 61 -10.44 7.50 3.42
C SER A 61 -10.08 8.59 2.42
N ALA A 62 -9.07 8.36 1.57
CA ALA A 62 -8.68 9.26 0.49
C ALA A 62 -9.80 9.46 -0.54
N LEU A 63 -10.52 8.39 -0.91
CA LEU A 63 -11.67 8.47 -1.81
C LEU A 63 -12.77 9.36 -1.23
N ARG A 64 -13.05 9.27 0.07
CA ARG A 64 -14.07 10.09 0.73
C ARG A 64 -13.68 11.56 0.84
N ALA A 65 -12.40 11.88 0.96
CA ALA A 65 -11.92 13.26 1.02
C ALA A 65 -11.99 14.00 -0.32
N ARG A 66 -12.19 13.29 -1.44
CA ARG A 66 -12.37 13.87 -2.78
C ARG A 66 -13.79 14.37 -3.06
N GLY A 67 -14.77 14.01 -2.22
CA GLY A 67 -16.18 14.39 -2.36
C GLY A 67 -16.61 15.36 -1.27
#